data_AF-A0A444VWB4-F1
#
_entry.id   AF-A0A444VWB4-F1
#
_cell.length_a   1.000
_cell.length_b   1.000
_cell.length_c   1.000
_cell.angle_alpha   90.00
_cell.angle_beta   90.00
_cell.angle_gamma   90.00
#
_symmetry.space_group_name_H-M   'P 1'
#
loop_
_entity.id
_entity.type
_entity.pdbx_description
1 polymer ?
#
loop_
_entity_poly.entity_id
_entity_poly.type
_entity_poly.pdbx_seq_one_letter_code
_entity_poly.pdbx_strand_id
1 'polypeptide(L)'
;MQNKIKIAYLITAYHDYAHLKKMIIALNDSNVCFFIHIDKNSLMPTNLDEFKNIKFIKRHKVWWAGWSHQKAILNLMAEAIKENFDYYALISGSDYPIKKNNYLYSLLNGGGEFISIKEGFPVEFKKEWITNFYFDLFYRRKPNKPIWIKVLLRLEKKISLYFPKKKYPFNRIFLAPLGGF
;
A
#
# COMPACT_ATOMS: atom_id res chain seq x y z
N MET A 1 -7.74 15.31 31.70
CA MET A 1 -8.19 13.97 31.25
C MET A 1 -7.84 13.85 29.77
N GLN A 2 -6.74 13.21 29.40
CA GLN A 2 -6.34 13.14 28.00
C GLN A 2 -6.99 11.91 27.36
N ASN A 3 -8.06 12.12 26.60
CA ASN A 3 -8.48 11.16 25.58
C ASN A 3 -7.28 10.99 24.63
N LYS A 4 -6.60 9.85 24.76
CA LYS A 4 -5.37 9.53 24.03
C LYS A 4 -5.79 8.84 22.74
N ILE A 5 -5.63 9.56 21.62
CA ILE A 5 -5.84 9.07 20.25
C ILE A 5 -5.24 7.66 20.09
N LYS A 6 -6.03 6.72 19.57
CA LYS A 6 -5.62 5.36 19.23
C LYS A 6 -5.25 5.25 17.77
N ILE A 7 -4.10 4.65 17.48
CA ILE A 7 -3.56 4.55 16.12
C ILE A 7 -3.36 3.09 15.74
N ALA A 8 -3.89 2.69 14.59
CA ALA A 8 -3.54 1.45 13.92
C ALA A 8 -2.52 1.72 12.81
N TYR A 9 -1.30 1.20 12.94
CA TYR A 9 -0.35 1.18 11.83
C TYR A 9 -0.62 -0.03 10.94
N LEU A 10 -0.90 0.21 9.67
CA LEU A 10 -1.14 -0.80 8.65
C LEU A 10 0.15 -0.97 7.86
N ILE A 11 0.86 -2.07 8.07
CA ILE A 11 2.20 -2.28 7.55
C ILE A 11 2.22 -3.38 6.49
N THR A 12 2.68 -3.06 5.29
CA THR A 12 3.10 -4.09 4.31
C THR A 12 4.62 -4.25 4.34
N ALA A 13 5.13 -5.44 4.60
CA ALA A 13 6.56 -5.72 4.65
C ALA A 13 6.94 -7.02 3.92
N TYR A 14 8.19 -7.11 3.49
CA TYR A 14 8.69 -8.29 2.75
C TYR A 14 10.18 -8.60 2.99
N HIS A 15 10.94 -7.74 3.66
CA HIS A 15 12.36 -7.93 3.94
C HIS A 15 12.82 -7.01 5.09
N ASP A 16 14.11 -7.08 5.43
CA ASP A 16 14.81 -6.28 6.45
C ASP A 16 14.04 -6.12 7.76
N TYR A 17 13.87 -7.24 8.46
CA TYR A 17 13.13 -7.25 9.72
C TYR A 17 13.87 -6.59 10.87
N ALA A 18 15.19 -6.35 10.74
CA ALA A 18 15.94 -5.55 11.69
C ALA A 18 15.52 -4.07 11.61
N HIS A 19 15.39 -3.52 10.39
CA HIS A 19 14.84 -2.18 10.18
C HIS A 19 13.37 -2.09 10.63
N LEU A 20 12.53 -3.05 10.23
CA LEU A 20 11.13 -3.10 10.67
C LEU A 20 11.01 -3.06 12.20
N LYS A 21 11.83 -3.85 12.92
CA LYS A 21 11.87 -3.82 14.39
C LYS A 21 12.23 -2.45 14.93
N LYS A 22 13.24 -1.77 14.36
CA LYS A 22 13.61 -0.40 14.77
C LYS A 22 12.49 0.59 14.54
N MET A 23 11.77 0.50 13.43
CA MET A 23 10.61 1.34 13.14
C MET A 23 9.48 1.10 14.16
N ILE A 24 9.16 -0.18 14.44
CA ILE A 24 8.15 -0.55 15.43
C ILE A 24 8.52 0.01 16.80
N ILE A 25 9.78 -0.14 17.26
CA ILE A 25 10.25 0.43 18.54
C ILE A 25 10.06 1.95 18.57
N ALA A 26 10.41 2.65 17.48
CA ALA A 26 10.30 4.10 17.42
C ALA A 26 8.85 4.61 17.46
N LEU A 27 7.91 3.85 16.89
CA LEU A 27 6.48 4.17 16.84
C LEU A 27 5.68 3.62 18.04
N ASN A 28 6.26 2.72 18.84
CA ASN A 28 5.54 2.00 19.88
C ASN A 28 5.07 2.95 20.99
N ASP A 29 3.82 2.79 21.42
CA ASP A 29 3.20 3.54 22.52
C ASP A 29 2.01 2.73 23.08
N SER A 30 1.46 3.15 24.21
CA SER A 30 0.34 2.47 24.88
C SER A 30 -0.96 2.48 24.06
N ASN A 31 -1.11 3.39 23.11
CA ASN A 31 -2.35 3.59 22.32
C ASN A 31 -2.21 3.14 20.86
N VAL A 32 -1.20 2.32 20.58
CA VAL A 32 -0.84 1.94 19.22
C VAL A 32 -0.99 0.43 19.05
N CYS A 33 -1.51 0.00 17.90
CA CYS A 33 -1.45 -1.38 17.44
C CYS A 33 -0.88 -1.45 16.02
N PHE A 34 -0.11 -2.50 15.75
CA PHE A 34 0.51 -2.74 14.45
C PHE A 34 -0.14 -3.93 13.78
N PHE A 35 -0.81 -3.69 12.65
CA PHE A 35 -1.31 -4.75 11.77
C PHE A 35 -0.29 -4.95 10.66
N ILE A 36 0.23 -6.17 10.53
CA ILE A 36 1.36 -6.44 9.63
C ILE A 36 0.98 -7.53 8.63
N HIS A 37 1.11 -7.19 7.35
CA HIS A 37 1.10 -8.15 6.25
C HIS A 37 2.53 -8.43 5.83
N ILE A 38 2.93 -9.70 5.90
CA ILE A 38 4.20 -10.20 5.34
C ILE A 38 3.91 -10.89 4.02
N ASP A 39 4.56 -10.45 2.94
CA ASP A 39 4.43 -11.11 1.62
C ASP A 39 4.64 -12.63 1.76
N LYS A 40 3.75 -13.42 1.14
CA LYS A 40 3.85 -14.89 1.14
C LYS A 40 5.13 -15.39 0.46
N ASN A 41 5.78 -14.60 -0.38
CA ASN A 41 7.07 -14.94 -0.98
C ASN A 41 8.26 -14.74 -0.02
N SER A 42 8.05 -14.12 1.15
CA SER A 42 9.10 -13.85 2.14
C SER A 42 9.05 -14.81 3.32
N LEU A 43 10.15 -14.90 4.08
CA LEU A 43 10.16 -15.61 5.37
C LEU A 43 9.41 -14.79 6.43
N MET A 44 8.91 -15.41 7.49
CA MET A 44 8.34 -14.67 8.62
C MET A 44 9.46 -14.01 9.45
N PRO A 45 9.22 -12.82 10.04
CA PRO A 45 10.12 -12.25 11.04
C PRO A 45 10.14 -13.13 12.29
N THR A 46 11.33 -13.30 12.88
CA THR A 46 11.55 -14.04 14.14
C THR A 46 11.93 -13.12 15.30
N ASN A 47 11.95 -11.80 15.06
CA ASN A 47 12.46 -10.79 15.99
C ASN A 47 11.36 -9.86 16.53
N LEU A 48 10.09 -10.17 16.26
CA LEU A 48 8.93 -9.36 16.61
C LEU A 48 8.02 -10.00 17.67
N ASP A 49 8.37 -11.19 18.16
CA ASP A 49 7.52 -11.96 19.09
C ASP A 49 7.37 -11.32 20.48
N GLU A 50 8.28 -10.39 20.83
CA GLU A 50 8.25 -9.65 22.10
C GLU A 50 7.14 -8.58 22.18
N PHE A 51 6.59 -8.15 21.04
CA PHE A 51 5.60 -7.07 20.99
C PHE A 51 4.17 -7.60 21.08
N LYS A 52 3.49 -7.30 22.19
CA LYS A 52 2.10 -7.74 22.44
C LYS A 52 1.06 -7.03 21.59
N ASN A 53 1.39 -5.88 21.00
CA ASN A 53 0.51 -5.06 20.18
C ASN A 53 0.74 -5.21 18.67
N ILE A 54 1.41 -6.30 18.24
CA ILE A 54 1.52 -6.69 16.83
C ILE A 54 0.49 -7.76 16.49
N LYS A 55 -0.16 -7.61 15.33
CA LYS A 55 -1.11 -8.56 14.77
C LYS A 55 -0.72 -8.86 13.32
N PHE A 56 -0.24 -10.07 13.09
CA PHE A 56 0.00 -10.54 11.72
C PHE A 56 -1.32 -10.94 11.06
N ILE A 57 -1.58 -10.41 9.87
CA ILE A 57 -2.77 -10.76 9.10
C ILE A 57 -2.50 -11.89 8.11
N LYS A 58 -3.56 -12.43 7.51
CA LYS A 58 -3.46 -13.49 6.49
C LYS A 58 -2.58 -13.05 5.31
N ARG A 59 -1.59 -13.89 5.00
CA ARG A 59 -0.57 -13.63 3.97
C ARG A 59 -1.03 -14.02 2.57
N HIS A 60 -0.61 -13.25 1.57
CA HIS A 60 -0.70 -13.59 0.15
C HIS A 60 0.49 -13.03 -0.61
N LYS A 61 0.70 -13.56 -1.83
CA LYS A 61 1.81 -13.14 -2.70
C LYS A 61 1.55 -11.72 -3.19
N VAL A 62 2.51 -10.83 -3.00
CA VAL A 62 2.44 -9.46 -3.53
C VAL A 62 3.34 -9.37 -4.75
N TRP A 63 2.82 -8.73 -5.80
CA TRP A 63 3.55 -8.43 -7.02
C TRP A 63 3.66 -6.92 -7.13
N TRP A 64 4.88 -6.43 -7.30
CA TRP A 64 5.16 -5.01 -7.44
C TRP A 64 4.29 -4.37 -8.52
N ALA A 65 3.69 -3.21 -8.23
CA ALA A 65 2.75 -2.47 -9.08
C ALA A 65 1.48 -3.24 -9.51
N GLY A 66 1.05 -4.29 -8.78
CA GLY A 66 -0.17 -5.06 -9.08
C GLY A 66 -1.20 -5.07 -7.97
N TRP A 67 -2.41 -5.51 -8.32
CA TRP A 67 -3.61 -5.50 -7.48
C TRP A 67 -3.41 -6.18 -6.12
N SER A 68 -2.54 -7.18 -6.09
CA SER A 68 -2.19 -7.89 -4.85
C SER A 68 -1.70 -6.98 -3.72
N HIS A 69 -1.04 -5.85 -4.02
CA HIS A 69 -0.59 -4.92 -2.99
C HIS A 69 -1.77 -4.14 -2.40
N GLN A 70 -2.65 -3.62 -3.25
CA GLN A 70 -3.91 -2.99 -2.80
C GLN A 70 -4.75 -3.97 -2.00
N LYS A 71 -4.82 -5.23 -2.41
CA LYS A 71 -5.49 -6.29 -1.64
C LYS A 71 -4.87 -6.51 -0.25
N ALA A 72 -3.54 -6.37 -0.10
CA ALA A 72 -2.88 -6.44 1.21
C ALA A 72 -3.32 -5.28 2.11
N ILE A 73 -3.37 -4.07 1.56
CA ILE A 73 -3.83 -2.86 2.25
C ILE A 73 -5.30 -3.02 2.67
N LEU A 74 -6.18 -3.46 1.77
CA LEU A 74 -7.59 -3.67 2.08
C LEU A 74 -7.80 -4.74 3.17
N ASN A 75 -7.02 -5.82 3.16
CA ASN A 75 -7.07 -6.83 4.21
C ASN A 75 -6.57 -6.26 5.55
N LEU A 76 -5.51 -5.44 5.55
CA LEU A 76 -5.02 -4.75 6.74
C LEU A 76 -6.10 -3.85 7.34
N MET A 77 -6.74 -3.04 6.49
CA MET A 77 -7.87 -2.20 6.91
C MET A 77 -9.01 -3.05 7.48
N ALA A 78 -9.42 -4.11 6.77
CA ALA A 78 -10.53 -4.98 7.19
C ALA A 78 -10.29 -5.66 8.54
N GLU A 79 -9.05 -6.00 8.88
CA GLU A 79 -8.70 -6.51 10.21
C GLU A 79 -8.68 -5.40 11.26
N ALA A 80 -8.06 -4.26 10.95
CA ALA A 80 -7.89 -3.17 11.91
C ALA A 80 -9.21 -2.47 12.29
N ILE A 81 -10.18 -2.38 11.38
CA ILE A 81 -11.49 -1.75 11.67
C ILE A 81 -12.30 -2.52 12.72
N LYS A 82 -11.99 -3.80 12.98
CA LYS A 82 -12.69 -4.60 14.00
C LYS A 82 -12.44 -4.10 15.42
N GLU A 83 -11.43 -3.26 15.62
CA GLU A 83 -10.97 -2.82 16.94
C GLU A 83 -11.14 -1.31 17.19
N ASN A 84 -11.81 -0.57 16.28
CA ASN A 84 -12.19 0.84 16.42
C ASN A 84 -11.03 1.76 16.88
N PHE A 85 -10.09 2.03 15.97
CA PHE A 85 -9.04 3.04 16.18
C PHE A 85 -9.51 4.40 15.67
N ASP A 86 -8.93 5.48 16.22
CA ASP A 86 -9.23 6.85 15.79
C ASP A 86 -8.54 7.17 14.46
N TYR A 87 -7.32 6.63 14.24
CA TYR A 87 -6.54 6.82 13.02
C TYR A 87 -5.93 5.53 12.50
N TYR A 88 -5.85 5.43 11.17
CA TYR A 88 -5.26 4.31 10.45
C TYR A 88 -4.12 4.82 9.58
N ALA A 89 -2.88 4.52 9.95
CA ALA A 89 -1.68 5.00 9.28
C ALA A 89 -1.09 3.89 8.40
N LEU A 90 -1.21 4.05 7.07
CA LEU A 90 -0.62 3.13 6.10
C LEU A 90 0.86 3.44 5.89
N ILE A 91 1.73 2.46 6.16
CA ILE A 91 3.17 2.54 5.94
C ILE A 91 3.72 1.22 5.38
N SER A 92 4.93 1.26 4.84
CA SER A 92 5.70 0.09 4.44
C SER A 92 6.69 -0.32 5.53
N GLY A 93 7.17 -1.57 5.46
CA GLY A 93 8.22 -2.04 6.35
C GLY A 93 9.57 -1.35 6.18
N SER A 94 9.73 -0.47 5.19
CA SER A 94 10.96 0.29 4.90
C SER A 94 10.85 1.76 5.31
N ASP A 95 9.69 2.22 5.77
CA ASP A 95 9.52 3.61 6.24
C ASP A 95 10.19 3.83 7.61
N TYR A 96 10.28 5.09 8.04
CA TYR A 96 10.78 5.45 9.37
C TYR A 96 10.24 6.81 9.85
N PRO A 97 9.86 6.95 11.13
CA PRO A 97 9.42 8.24 11.66
C PRO A 97 10.58 9.25 11.75
N ILE A 98 10.32 10.48 11.30
CA ILE A 98 11.25 11.62 11.41
C ILE A 98 10.93 12.58 12.58
N LYS A 99 9.82 12.33 13.29
CA LYS A 99 9.36 13.08 14.46
C LYS A 99 8.96 12.09 15.55
N LYS A 100 9.00 12.55 16.81
CA LYS A 100 8.56 11.76 17.98
C LYS A 100 7.03 11.60 17.96
N ASN A 101 6.53 10.55 18.63
CA ASN A 101 5.09 10.26 18.75
C ASN A 101 4.26 11.46 19.24
N ASN A 102 4.78 12.26 20.17
CA ASN A 102 4.08 13.46 20.68
C ASN A 102 3.72 14.45 19.57
N TYR A 103 4.57 14.60 18.55
CA TYR A 103 4.27 15.47 17.42
C TYR A 103 3.07 14.94 16.62
N LEU A 104 3.06 13.63 16.36
CA LEU A 104 1.96 12.98 15.66
C LEU A 104 0.65 13.10 16.47
N TYR A 105 0.67 12.81 17.76
CA TYR A 105 -0.51 12.97 18.62
C TYR A 105 -1.05 14.40 18.63
N SER A 106 -0.18 15.41 18.72
CA SER A 106 -0.61 16.81 18.65
C SER A 106 -1.27 17.15 17.32
N LEU A 107 -0.75 16.64 16.20
CA LEU A 107 -1.34 16.82 14.87
C LEU A 107 -2.71 16.14 14.77
N LEU A 108 -2.80 14.87 15.19
CA LEU A 108 -4.02 14.07 15.11
C LEU A 108 -5.13 14.53 16.07
N ASN A 109 -4.77 15.15 17.19
CA ASN A 109 -5.75 15.81 18.08
C ASN A 109 -6.47 16.99 17.40
N GLY A 110 -5.89 17.57 16.34
CA GLY A 110 -6.54 18.59 15.52
C GLY A 110 -7.68 18.04 14.64
N GLY A 111 -7.82 16.72 14.51
CA GLY A 111 -8.80 16.08 13.63
C GLY A 111 -8.38 16.07 12.15
N GLY A 112 -9.22 15.44 11.32
CA GLY A 112 -9.09 15.45 9.86
C GLY A 112 -8.50 14.16 9.27
N GLU A 113 -8.42 14.14 7.93
CA GLU A 113 -7.83 13.03 7.17
C GLU A 113 -6.61 13.52 6.40
N PHE A 114 -5.54 12.73 6.40
CA PHE A 114 -4.26 13.12 5.80
C PHE A 114 -3.92 12.22 4.62
N ILE A 115 -4.24 12.67 3.41
CA ILE A 115 -3.89 11.97 2.16
C ILE A 115 -3.41 12.97 1.13
N SER A 116 -2.31 12.64 0.45
CA SER A 116 -1.81 13.44 -0.67
C SER A 116 -2.63 13.14 -1.91
N ILE A 117 -3.36 14.15 -2.42
CA ILE A 117 -4.10 14.06 -3.67
C ILE A 117 -3.47 15.05 -4.64
N LYS A 118 -2.95 14.54 -5.77
CA LYS A 118 -2.48 15.37 -6.87
C LYS A 118 -3.57 15.45 -7.93
N GLU A 119 -3.96 16.67 -8.29
CA GLU A 119 -4.94 16.89 -9.35
C GLU A 119 -4.27 16.80 -10.72
N GLY A 120 -4.68 15.82 -11.52
CA GLY A 120 -4.28 15.70 -12.91
C GLY A 120 -3.49 14.44 -13.23
N PHE A 121 -3.11 14.31 -14.51
CA PHE A 121 -2.31 13.20 -15.00
C PHE A 121 -0.96 13.71 -15.50
N PRO A 122 0.15 13.05 -15.14
CA PRO A 122 1.46 13.40 -15.67
C PRO A 122 1.52 13.18 -17.19
N VAL A 123 2.01 14.18 -17.93
CA VAL A 123 2.09 14.12 -19.40
C VAL A 123 3.02 13.02 -19.90
N GLU A 124 4.02 12.63 -19.11
CA GLU A 124 4.96 11.56 -19.45
C GLU A 124 4.33 10.16 -19.38
N PHE A 125 3.19 10.02 -18.69
CA PHE A 125 2.47 8.76 -18.63
C PHE A 125 1.55 8.59 -19.84
N LYS A 126 1.42 7.34 -20.29
CA LYS A 126 0.56 7.00 -21.41
C LYS A 126 -0.90 7.02 -20.97
N LYS A 127 -1.74 7.84 -21.60
CA LYS A 127 -3.19 7.94 -21.33
C LYS A 127 -3.87 6.57 -21.34
N GLU A 128 -3.40 5.66 -22.21
CA GLU A 128 -3.89 4.30 -22.33
C GLU A 128 -3.83 3.52 -21.02
N TRP A 129 -2.88 3.81 -20.13
CA TRP A 129 -2.71 3.13 -18.84
C TRP A 129 -3.94 3.24 -17.94
N ILE A 130 -4.75 4.28 -18.11
CA ILE A 130 -5.95 4.51 -17.31
C ILE A 130 -7.25 4.45 -18.12
N THR A 131 -7.18 4.64 -19.44
CA THR A 131 -8.38 4.56 -20.31
C THR A 131 -8.69 3.15 -20.76
N ASN A 132 -7.69 2.28 -20.86
CA ASN A 132 -7.89 0.91 -21.34
C ASN A 132 -8.24 -0.03 -20.18
N PHE A 133 -8.95 -1.11 -20.50
CA PHE A 133 -9.16 -2.20 -19.57
C PHE A 133 -7.92 -3.09 -19.54
N TYR A 134 -7.47 -3.38 -18.31
CA TYR A 134 -6.40 -4.32 -18.06
C TYR A 134 -6.88 -5.38 -17.07
N PHE A 135 -6.61 -6.64 -17.37
CA PHE A 135 -6.78 -7.72 -16.42
C PHE A 135 -5.46 -7.86 -15.65
N ASP A 136 -5.51 -7.79 -14.32
CA ASP A 136 -4.30 -8.01 -13.50
C ASP A 136 -3.94 -9.49 -13.49
N LEU A 137 -3.18 -9.89 -14.50
CA LEU A 137 -2.66 -11.24 -14.65
C LEU A 137 -1.25 -11.27 -14.05
N PHE A 138 -1.06 -12.00 -12.97
CA PHE A 138 0.21 -12.13 -12.25
C PHE A 138 1.40 -12.54 -13.14
N TYR A 139 1.14 -13.22 -14.26
CA TYR A 139 2.17 -13.60 -15.24
C TYR A 139 2.70 -12.45 -16.09
N ARG A 140 2.03 -11.29 -16.13
CA ARG A 140 2.41 -10.15 -16.99
C ARG A 140 3.78 -9.58 -16.63
N ARG A 141 4.23 -9.77 -15.39
CA ARG A 141 5.52 -9.24 -14.88
C ARG A 141 6.65 -10.26 -14.83
N LYS A 142 6.40 -11.54 -15.17
CA LYS A 142 7.51 -12.50 -15.34
C LYS A 142 8.23 -12.25 -16.67
N PRO A 143 9.57 -12.31 -16.71
CA PRO A 143 10.33 -12.17 -17.94
C PRO A 143 10.00 -13.31 -18.92
N ASN A 144 9.97 -14.55 -18.43
CA ASN A 144 9.67 -15.74 -19.23
C ASN A 144 8.18 -16.10 -19.19
N LYS A 145 7.39 -15.45 -20.04
CA LYS A 145 5.95 -15.71 -20.17
C LYS A 145 5.71 -16.96 -21.00
N PRO A 146 4.90 -17.91 -20.52
CA PRO A 146 4.48 -19.04 -21.34
C PRO A 146 3.67 -18.57 -22.55
N ILE A 147 3.65 -19.36 -23.63
CA ILE A 147 3.02 -18.99 -24.90
C ILE A 147 1.54 -18.64 -24.74
N TRP A 148 0.79 -19.40 -23.93
CA TRP A 148 -0.63 -19.14 -23.68
C TRP A 148 -0.88 -17.76 -23.05
N ILE A 149 0.03 -17.25 -22.20
CA ILE A 149 -0.05 -15.88 -21.67
C ILE A 149 0.18 -14.86 -22.77
N LYS A 150 1.13 -15.09 -23.68
CA LYS A 150 1.36 -14.19 -24.83
C LYS A 150 0.12 -14.10 -25.71
N VAL A 151 -0.55 -15.23 -25.95
CA VAL A 151 -1.82 -15.28 -26.70
C VAL A 151 -2.90 -14.50 -25.96
N LEU A 152 -3.07 -14.73 -24.66
CA LEU A 152 -4.08 -14.06 -23.85
C LEU A 152 -3.88 -12.54 -23.80
N LEU A 153 -2.64 -12.07 -23.66
CA LEU A 153 -2.31 -10.63 -23.70
C LEU A 153 -2.65 -10.00 -25.07
N ARG A 154 -2.51 -10.75 -26.17
CA ARG A 154 -2.93 -10.27 -27.51
C ARG A 154 -4.46 -10.18 -27.59
N LEU A 155 -5.18 -11.14 -27.04
CA LEU A 155 -6.65 -11.12 -26.97
C LEU A 155 -7.15 -9.96 -26.12
N GLU A 156 -6.58 -9.76 -24.93
CA GLU A 156 -6.86 -8.61 -24.06
C GLU A 156 -6.63 -7.29 -24.79
N LYS A 157 -5.53 -7.14 -25.53
CA LYS A 157 -5.29 -5.94 -26.33
C LYS A 157 -6.37 -5.73 -27.40
N LYS A 158 -6.83 -6.79 -28.07
CA LYS A 158 -7.95 -6.69 -29.02
C LYS A 158 -9.24 -6.30 -28.30
N ILE A 159 -9.57 -6.97 -27.20
CA ILE A 159 -10.74 -6.69 -26.38
C ILE A 159 -10.74 -5.23 -25.92
N SER A 160 -9.62 -4.70 -25.43
CA SER A 160 -9.52 -3.31 -24.98
C SER A 160 -9.64 -2.26 -26.10
N LEU A 161 -9.48 -2.65 -27.38
CA LEU A 161 -9.81 -1.79 -28.53
C LEU A 161 -11.32 -1.75 -28.83
N TYR A 162 -12.03 -2.85 -28.54
CA TYR A 162 -13.48 -2.95 -28.78
C TYR A 162 -14.32 -2.48 -27.57
N PHE A 163 -13.82 -2.65 -26.35
CA PHE A 163 -14.49 -2.15 -25.16
C PHE A 163 -14.45 -0.61 -25.13
N PRO A 164 -15.54 0.04 -24.69
CA PRO A 164 -15.56 1.49 -24.56
C PRO A 164 -14.42 1.92 -23.64
N LYS A 165 -13.58 2.83 -24.14
CA LYS A 165 -12.51 3.41 -23.32
C LYS A 165 -13.13 4.09 -22.11
N LYS A 166 -12.53 3.89 -20.94
CA LYS A 166 -12.96 4.58 -19.72
C LYS A 166 -12.82 6.09 -19.95
N LYS A 167 -13.80 6.86 -19.45
CA LYS A 167 -13.69 8.31 -19.44
C LYS A 167 -12.42 8.69 -18.71
N TYR A 168 -11.61 9.53 -19.34
CA TYR A 168 -10.38 10.03 -18.76
C TYR A 168 -10.77 10.88 -17.54
N PRO A 169 -10.39 10.48 -16.31
CA PRO A 169 -10.96 11.07 -15.10
C PRO A 169 -10.31 12.41 -14.72
N PHE A 170 -9.33 12.87 -15.50
CA PHE A 170 -8.52 14.04 -15.18
C PHE A 170 -8.79 15.17 -16.18
N ASN A 171 -9.13 16.36 -15.66
CA ASN A 171 -9.31 17.56 -16.49
C ASN A 171 -8.00 18.33 -16.71
N ARG A 172 -7.04 18.16 -15.79
CA ARG A 172 -5.74 18.84 -15.82
C ARG A 172 -4.64 17.84 -16.18
N ILE A 173 -3.69 18.29 -17.00
CA ILE A 173 -2.46 17.56 -17.34
C ILE A 173 -1.31 18.42 -16.83
N PHE A 174 -0.34 17.81 -16.17
CA PHE A 174 0.84 18.53 -15.67
C PHE A 174 2.13 17.87 -16.17
N LEU A 175 3.17 18.68 -16.32
CA LEU A 175 4.53 18.19 -16.46
C LEU A 175 4.97 17.73 -15.07
N ALA A 176 5.18 16.43 -14.86
CA ALA A 176 5.89 16.05 -13.66
C ALA A 176 7.32 16.60 -13.75
N PRO A 177 7.95 16.96 -12.61
CA PRO A 177 9.38 17.17 -12.59
C PRO A 177 10.06 15.96 -13.25
N LEU A 178 10.88 16.19 -14.28
CA LEU A 178 11.72 15.16 -14.89
C LEU A 178 12.67 14.63 -13.80
N GLY A 179 12.26 13.58 -13.10
CA GLY A 179 13.00 13.05 -11.95
C GLY A 179 12.23 11.91 -11.30
N GLY A 180 12.81 10.71 -11.42
CA GLY A 180 12.20 9.44 -11.04
C GLY A 180 11.88 9.30 -9.55
N PHE A 181 11.00 8.33 -9.29
CA PHE A 181 11.10 7.49 -8.11
C PHE A 181 12.36 6.63 -8.19
#